data_AF-A0A3N5RQB6-F1
#
_entry.id   AF-A0A3N5RQB6-F1
#
_cell.length_a   1.000
_cell.length_b   1.000
_cell.length_c   1.000
_cell.angle_alpha   90.00
_cell.angle_beta   90.00
_cell.angle_gamma   90.00
#
_symmetry.space_group_name_H-M   'P 1'
#
loop_
_entity.id
_entity.type
_entity.pdbx_description
1 polymer ?
#
loop_
_entity_poly.entity_id
_entity_poly.type
_entity_poly.pdbx_seq_one_letter_code
_entity_poly.pdbx_strand_id
1 'polypeptide(L)'
;MEIFRTKLPEGFNLPKRLQRLSELAYNLWWTWEPEAARVFGRLDYDLWGRLGHNPVRLLREVDPTRLSQAAEDKEYLANFD
;
A
#
# COMPACT_ATOMS: atom_id res chain seq x y z
N MET A 1 7.25 -29.10 14.04
CA MET A 1 6.93 -28.27 12.86
C MET A 1 6.56 -26.89 13.38
N GLU A 2 7.44 -25.91 13.20
CA GLU A 2 7.11 -24.53 13.55
C GLU A 2 6.05 -24.03 12.56
N ILE A 3 4.89 -23.70 13.10
CA ILE A 3 3.79 -23.13 12.35
C ILE A 3 4.24 -21.70 12.05
N PHE A 4 4.61 -21.40 10.79
CA PHE A 4 4.90 -20.04 10.37
C PHE A 4 3.65 -19.19 10.63
N ARG A 5 3.64 -18.43 11.72
CA ARG A 5 2.59 -17.48 12.03
C ARG A 5 2.85 -16.25 11.15
N THR A 6 2.34 -16.26 9.92
CA THR A 6 2.16 -15.05 9.10
C THR A 6 1.04 -14.19 9.69
N LYS A 7 1.16 -13.82 10.98
CA LYS A 7 0.38 -12.70 11.50
C LYS A 7 1.02 -11.47 10.89
N LEU A 8 0.33 -10.83 9.95
CA LEU A 8 0.68 -9.48 9.53
C LEU A 8 0.79 -8.61 10.80
N PRO A 9 1.81 -7.76 10.93
CA PRO A 9 1.93 -6.83 12.05
C PRO A 9 0.64 -6.02 12.21
N GLU A 10 0.38 -5.47 13.41
CA GLU A 10 -0.80 -4.61 13.65
C GLU A 10 -1.02 -3.66 12.47
N GLY A 11 -2.22 -3.80 11.89
CA GLY A 11 -2.53 -3.33 10.55
C GLY A 11 -2.38 -1.82 10.40
N PHE A 12 -2.14 -1.37 9.17
CA PHE A 12 -2.17 0.05 8.85
C PHE A 12 -3.58 0.61 9.08
N ASN A 13 -3.68 1.87 9.48
CA ASN A 13 -4.97 2.56 9.60
C ASN A 13 -5.46 2.97 8.20
N LEU A 14 -6.04 2.01 7.47
CA LEU A 14 -6.49 2.19 6.09
C LEU A 14 -8.02 2.17 5.99
N PRO A 15 -8.60 2.96 5.07
CA PRO A 15 -10.00 2.82 4.67
C PRO A 15 -10.30 1.38 4.22
N LYS A 16 -11.53 0.91 4.46
CA LYS A 16 -11.94 -0.48 4.15
C LYS A 16 -11.67 -0.88 2.69
N ARG A 17 -11.83 0.05 1.74
CA ARG A 17 -11.54 -0.13 0.31
C ARG A 17 -10.06 -0.40 0.03
N LEU A 18 -9.17 0.16 0.84
CA LEU A 18 -7.72 0.11 0.67
C LEU A 18 -7.03 -0.95 1.56
N GLN A 19 -7.79 -1.74 2.32
CA GLN A 19 -7.26 -2.79 3.20
C GLN A 19 -6.28 -3.72 2.46
N ARG A 20 -6.54 -4.07 1.19
CA ARG A 20 -5.66 -4.94 0.39
C ARG A 20 -4.28 -4.33 0.09
N LEU A 21 -4.09 -3.01 0.24
CA LEU A 21 -2.75 -2.40 0.17
C LEU A 21 -1.84 -2.88 1.28
N SER A 22 -2.40 -3.20 2.46
CA SER A 22 -1.62 -3.77 3.55
C SER A 22 -1.02 -5.11 3.15
N GLU A 23 -1.83 -5.97 2.55
CA GLU A 23 -1.42 -7.28 2.05
C GLU A 23 -0.42 -7.13 0.90
N LEU A 24 -0.70 -6.21 -0.04
CA LEU A 24 0.20 -5.92 -1.15
C LEU A 24 1.56 -5.44 -0.66
N ALA A 25 1.63 -4.57 0.35
CA ALA A 25 2.89 -4.05 0.89
C ALA A 25 3.80 -5.15 1.47
N TYR A 26 3.22 -6.22 2.04
CA TYR A 26 3.96 -7.37 2.56
C TYR A 26 4.15 -8.49 1.53
N ASN A 27 3.54 -8.39 0.35
CA ASN A 27 3.66 -9.38 -0.70
C ASN A 27 4.81 -9.01 -1.65
N LEU A 28 5.94 -9.72 -1.58
CA LEU A 28 7.13 -9.45 -2.41
C LEU A 28 6.84 -9.43 -3.93
N TRP A 29 5.71 -9.98 -4.36
CA TRP A 29 5.23 -9.88 -5.74
C TRP A 29 5.20 -8.45 -6.29
N TRP A 30 4.98 -7.41 -5.47
CA TRP A 30 5.02 -6.02 -5.97
C TRP A 30 6.39 -5.59 -6.52
N THR A 31 7.48 -6.27 -6.14
CA THR A 31 8.84 -5.90 -6.56
C THR A 31 9.16 -6.25 -8.00
N TRP A 32 8.46 -7.24 -8.57
CA TRP A 32 8.61 -7.63 -9.98
C TRP A 32 7.44 -7.17 -10.86
N GLU A 33 6.38 -6.61 -10.27
CA GLU A 33 5.20 -6.10 -10.98
C GLU A 33 5.21 -4.56 -10.96
N PRO A 34 5.62 -3.90 -12.05
CA PRO A 34 5.72 -2.44 -12.09
C PRO A 34 4.36 -1.74 -11.91
N GLU A 35 3.23 -2.36 -12.30
CA GLU A 35 1.91 -1.77 -12.03
C GLU A 35 1.61 -1.74 -10.53
N ALA A 36 1.96 -2.79 -9.79
CA ALA A 36 1.77 -2.85 -8.34
C ALA A 36 2.64 -1.80 -7.63
N ALA A 37 3.87 -1.58 -8.08
CA ALA A 37 4.72 -0.50 -7.57
C ALA A 37 4.14 0.90 -7.88
N ARG A 38 3.50 1.08 -9.04
CA ARG A 38 2.82 2.34 -9.41
C ARG A 38 1.65 2.68 -8.49
N VAL A 39 0.95 1.69 -7.94
CA VAL A 39 -0.14 1.91 -6.97
C VAL A 39 0.37 2.70 -5.75
N PHE A 40 1.52 2.31 -5.20
CA PHE A 40 2.17 3.03 -4.09
C PHE A 40 2.66 4.43 -4.52
N GLY A 41 3.21 4.55 -5.73
CA GLY A 41 3.63 5.85 -6.26
C GLY A 41 2.47 6.83 -6.50
N ARG A 42 1.28 6.33 -6.86
CA ARG A 42 0.07 7.17 -7.06
C ARG A 42 -0.49 7.73 -5.74
N LEU A 43 -0.26 7.07 -4.61
CA LEU A 43 -0.66 7.57 -3.29
C LEU A 43 0.11 8.83 -2.91
N ASP A 44 1.44 8.77 -3.01
CA ASP A 44 2.31 9.91 -2.74
C ASP A 44 3.65 9.73 -3.43
N TYR A 45 3.80 10.31 -4.62
CA TYR A 45 4.98 10.15 -5.45
C TYR A 45 6.26 10.69 -4.78
N ASP A 46 6.16 11.87 -4.14
CA ASP A 46 7.28 12.48 -3.41
C ASP A 46 7.71 11.62 -2.24
N LEU A 47 6.76 11.17 -1.42
CA LEU A 47 7.05 10.33 -0.26
C LEU A 47 7.58 8.96 -0.69
N TRP A 48 7.03 8.38 -1.76
CA TRP A 48 7.45 7.11 -2.32
C TRP A 48 8.92 7.12 -2.73
N GLY A 49 9.36 8.17 -3.43
CA GLY A 49 10.77 8.36 -3.79
C GLY A 49 11.66 8.57 -2.57
N ARG A 50 11.25 9.42 -1.61
CA ARG A 50 12.02 9.69 -0.38
C ARG A 50 12.23 8.46 0.50
N LEU A 51 11.24 7.56 0.53
CA LEU A 51 11.30 6.33 1.30
C LEU A 51 12.02 5.19 0.58
N GLY A 52 12.59 5.44 -0.61
CA GLY A 52 13.29 4.43 -1.39
C GLY A 52 12.38 3.29 -1.84
N HIS A 53 11.15 3.61 -2.21
CA HIS A 53 10.15 2.63 -2.65
C HIS A 53 9.79 1.59 -1.57
N ASN A 54 9.69 2.01 -0.31
CA ASN A 54 9.27 1.13 0.79
C ASN A 54 7.76 1.27 1.08
N PRO A 55 6.92 0.27 0.70
CA PRO A 55 5.46 0.40 0.80
C PRO A 55 4.97 0.34 2.25
N VAL A 56 5.68 -0.38 3.12
CA VAL A 56 5.32 -0.45 4.55
C VAL A 56 5.54 0.90 5.22
N ARG A 57 6.66 1.58 4.94
CA ARG A 57 6.88 2.94 5.46
C ARG A 57 5.93 3.94 4.83
N LEU A 58 5.65 3.83 3.53
CA LEU A 58 4.70 4.69 2.84
C LEU A 58 3.33 4.64 3.52
N LEU A 59 2.76 3.45 3.74
CA LEU A 59 1.44 3.30 4.36
C LEU A 59 1.38 3.74 5.84
N ARG A 60 2.54 3.94 6.50
CA ARG A 60 2.63 4.48 7.87
C ARG A 60 2.81 5.98 7.92
N GLU A 61 3.45 6.56 6.90
CA GLU A 61 3.85 7.98 6.86
C GLU A 61 2.96 8.82 5.95
N VAL A 62 2.17 8.20 5.06
CA VAL A 62 1.25 8.89 4.16
C VAL A 62 0.15 9.60 4.95
N ASP A 63 -0.24 10.78 4.47
CA ASP A 63 -1.30 11.56 5.07
C ASP A 63 -2.64 10.80 5.02
N PRO A 64 -3.38 10.68 6.15
CA PRO A 64 -4.68 10.02 6.19
C PRO A 64 -5.70 10.60 5.20
N THR A 65 -5.62 11.90 4.91
CA THR A 65 -6.48 12.57 3.92
C THR A 65 -6.23 12.03 2.52
N ARG A 66 -4.96 11.76 2.16
CA ARG A 66 -4.63 11.16 0.86
C ARG A 66 -5.13 9.72 0.74
N LEU A 67 -5.07 8.96 1.82
CA LEU A 67 -5.66 7.62 1.88
C LEU A 67 -7.18 7.67 1.68
N SER A 68 -7.87 8.62 2.31
CA SER A 68 -9.31 8.82 2.11
C SER A 68 -9.63 9.22 0.67
N GLN A 69 -8.88 10.17 0.10
CA GLN A 69 -9.04 10.58 -1.30
C GLN A 69 -8.83 9.40 -2.26
N ALA A 70 -7.77 8.62 -2.09
CA ALA A 70 -7.50 7.44 -2.90
C ALA A 70 -8.59 6.36 -2.76
N ALA A 71 -9.24 6.27 -1.60
CA ALA A 71 -10.35 5.35 -1.37
C ALA A 71 -11.67 5.79 -2.06
N GLU A 72 -11.80 7.07 -2.40
CA GLU A 72 -12.95 7.66 -3.09
C GLU A 72 -12.70 7.88 -4.60
N ASP A 73 -11.42 7.94 -5.00
CA ASP A 73 -11.00 8.13 -6.38
C ASP A 73 -11.28 6.87 -7.22
N LYS A 74 -12.17 7.01 -8.19
CA LYS A 74 -12.58 5.93 -9.09
C LYS A 74 -11.47 5.48 -10.04
N GLU A 75 -10.59 6.38 -10.47
CA GLU A 75 -9.48 6.03 -11.34
C GLU A 75 -8.41 5.26 -10.57
N TYR A 76 -8.14 5.66 -9.32
CA TYR A 76 -7.25 4.92 -8.44
C TYR A 76 -7.80 3.50 -8.19
N LEU A 77 -9.08 3.39 -7.85
CA LEU A 77 -9.73 2.10 -7.61
C LEU A 77 -9.76 1.21 -8.87
N ALA A 78 -9.93 1.78 -10.06
CA ALA A 78 -9.92 1.01 -11.31
C ALA A 78 -8.55 0.39 -11.64
N ASN A 79 -7.46 0.99 -11.15
CA ASN A 79 -6.10 0.42 -11.28
C ASN A 79 -5.76 -0.54 -10.13
N PHE A 80 -6.61 -0.62 -9.12
CA PHE A 80 -6.41 -1.40 -7.89
C PHE A 80 -7.30 -2.66 -7.82
N ASP A 81 -8.43 -2.68 -8.53
CA ASP A 81 -9.36 -3.81 -8.66
C ASP A 81 -8.86 -4.83 -9.70
#